data_AF-A0A813VKF6-F1
#
_entry.id   AF-A0A813VKF6-F1
#
_cell.length_a   1.000
_cell.length_b   1.000
_cell.length_c   1.000
_cell.angle_alpha   90.00
_cell.angle_beta   90.00
_cell.angle_gamma   90.00
#
_symmetry.space_group_name_H-M   'P 1'
#
loop_
_entity.id
_entity.type
_entity.pdbx_description
1 polymer ?
#
loop_
_entity_poly.entity_id
_entity_poly.type
_entity_poly.pdbx_seq_one_letter_code
_entity_poly.pdbx_strand_id
1 'polypeptide(L)'
;MASPQQRLAELKGRIASQLGQLLPVPAEDRDRPVHVTIDKEGRTIDSLTGEVLQIPSRTPTLKANLRVQKKDVIKQELPKTKQNKEVVIEHPGLDASALHFDARIGTHPAVRNRRQLVFNKKGKYEEIANRQRAKAKLEKLQQEISQIAKKTGIAVENKVTIIQPKKFFSELDVPDVEWWDYVILQQNNYSSITPDASIPSMLTGITQLIEHPIQLKAPSEPNKPVLLPIHLTRHEQRKLRRQNRAEVLKEQQEKIRLGLMPPPEPKVKVSSMMRVLCSDAVQDPTKVEQYVRNQMAQRIRTHEETNAARKLSAEQRREKKTKRTTEDTTNGVHASVYRVRLLDDPAKRFKIETNCKQLHMTGCVVLCKDINIIVVEGGPKQQKKFRRLMLHRIKWSSSSKSHMDDDGSEEQNKEKNKCVLLWQGTVKERSFGEIKFKSCPTENFAREHFRRHGVEHYWDIGHNDSVLDASTD
;
A
#
# COMPACT_ATOMS: atom_id res chain seq x y z
N MET A 1 -13.24 -7.33 -58.09
CA MET A 1 -12.32 -7.29 -56.94
C MET A 1 -13.14 -7.45 -55.67
N ALA A 2 -12.90 -8.49 -54.86
CA ALA A 2 -13.69 -8.76 -53.65
C ALA A 2 -13.48 -7.67 -52.59
N SER A 3 -14.54 -7.30 -51.86
CA SER A 3 -14.47 -6.22 -50.85
C SER A 3 -13.55 -6.62 -49.69
N PRO A 4 -12.84 -5.68 -49.05
CA PRO A 4 -11.97 -5.99 -47.90
C PRO A 4 -12.70 -6.70 -46.75
N GLN A 5 -14.01 -6.44 -46.59
CA GLN A 5 -14.86 -7.09 -45.60
C GLN A 5 -15.11 -8.58 -45.92
N GLN A 6 -15.30 -8.93 -47.20
CA GLN A 6 -15.45 -10.32 -47.64
C GLN A 6 -14.15 -11.12 -47.44
N ARG A 7 -12.99 -10.52 -47.74
CA ARG A 7 -11.69 -11.17 -47.49
C ARG A 7 -11.42 -11.39 -46.00
N LEU A 8 -11.86 -10.47 -45.14
CA LEU A 8 -11.71 -10.58 -43.69
C LEU A 8 -12.65 -11.65 -43.10
N ALA A 9 -13.86 -11.79 -43.65
CA ALA A 9 -14.80 -12.86 -43.29
C ALA A 9 -14.29 -14.25 -43.74
N GLU A 10 -13.73 -14.35 -44.95
CA GLU A 10 -13.17 -15.59 -45.49
C GLU A 10 -11.94 -16.07 -44.69
N LEU A 11 -11.07 -15.14 -44.28
CA LEU A 11 -9.93 -15.43 -43.41
C LEU A 11 -10.36 -15.84 -41.99
N LYS A 12 -11.41 -15.21 -41.43
CA LYS A 12 -12.01 -15.64 -40.15
C LYS A 12 -12.60 -17.05 -40.24
N GLY A 13 -13.27 -17.39 -41.35
CA GLY A 13 -13.79 -18.73 -41.61
C GLY A 13 -12.71 -19.81 -41.70
N ARG A 14 -11.58 -19.51 -42.37
CA ARG A 14 -10.41 -20.41 -42.42
C ARG A 14 -9.81 -20.69 -41.04
N ILE A 15 -9.73 -19.68 -40.17
CA ILE A 15 -9.23 -19.85 -38.79
C ILE A 15 -10.16 -20.73 -37.96
N ALA A 16 -11.48 -20.54 -38.04
CA ALA A 16 -12.46 -21.38 -37.34
C ALA A 16 -12.34 -22.86 -37.77
N SER A 17 -12.14 -23.11 -39.07
CA SER A 17 -11.95 -24.48 -39.59
C SER A 17 -10.63 -25.13 -39.15
N GLN A 18 -9.55 -24.36 -38.97
CA GLN A 18 -8.26 -24.88 -38.48
C GLN A 18 -8.21 -25.04 -36.95
N LEU A 19 -9.00 -24.27 -36.20
CA LEU A 19 -9.07 -24.39 -34.73
C LEU A 19 -9.82 -25.67 -34.30
N GLY A 20 -10.81 -26.11 -35.09
CA GLY A 20 -11.60 -27.32 -34.82
C GLY A 20 -10.83 -28.63 -34.90
N GLN A 21 -9.68 -28.67 -35.59
CA GLN A 21 -8.85 -29.89 -35.74
C GLN A 21 -7.81 -30.09 -34.63
N LEU A 22 -7.71 -29.18 -33.65
CA LEU A 22 -6.65 -29.19 -32.62
C LEU A 22 -7.14 -29.30 -31.17
N LEU A 23 -8.42 -29.63 -30.94
CA LEU A 23 -8.97 -29.86 -29.60
C LEU A 23 -9.04 -31.37 -29.27
N PRO A 24 -8.39 -31.84 -28.20
CA PRO A 24 -8.72 -33.14 -27.61
C PRO A 24 -10.10 -33.07 -26.93
N VAL A 25 -10.83 -34.19 -26.99
CA VAL A 25 -12.11 -34.42 -26.31
C VAL A 25 -12.00 -34.07 -24.81
N PRO A 26 -13.01 -33.42 -24.20
CA PRO A 26 -12.99 -33.12 -22.77
C PRO A 26 -13.04 -34.42 -21.96
N ALA A 27 -12.12 -34.58 -21.00
CA ALA A 27 -12.32 -35.53 -19.91
C ALA A 27 -13.40 -34.95 -18.97
N GLU A 28 -14.30 -35.80 -18.50
CA GLU A 28 -15.41 -35.39 -17.63
C GLU A 28 -14.94 -34.67 -16.36
N ASP A 29 -15.54 -33.51 -16.10
CA ASP A 29 -15.39 -32.74 -14.87
C ASP A 29 -15.99 -33.52 -13.68
N ARG A 30 -15.13 -34.09 -12.83
CA ARG A 30 -15.49 -34.60 -11.50
C ARG A 30 -15.37 -33.52 -10.41
N ASP A 31 -15.82 -32.31 -10.70
CA ASP A 31 -15.73 -31.19 -9.74
C ASP A 31 -17.05 -30.41 -9.66
N ARG A 32 -18.17 -31.15 -9.58
CA ARG A 32 -19.44 -30.59 -9.10
C ARG A 32 -19.60 -30.89 -7.61
N PRO A 33 -20.02 -29.92 -6.77
CA PRO A 33 -20.22 -30.17 -5.35
C PRO A 33 -21.30 -31.25 -5.16
N VAL A 34 -20.91 -32.33 -4.49
CA VAL A 34 -21.78 -33.47 -4.17
C VAL A 34 -22.84 -33.01 -3.14
N HIS A 35 -24.11 -33.32 -3.40
CA HIS A 35 -25.21 -32.96 -2.52
C HIS A 35 -25.34 -34.01 -1.40
N VAL A 36 -25.19 -33.59 -0.15
CA VAL A 36 -25.07 -34.46 1.03
C VAL A 36 -26.29 -34.30 1.93
N THR A 37 -26.89 -35.41 2.35
CA THR A 37 -28.03 -35.48 3.29
C THR A 37 -27.63 -36.24 4.56
N ILE A 38 -28.32 -36.00 5.68
CA ILE A 38 -28.02 -36.64 6.97
C ILE A 38 -29.12 -37.66 7.29
N ASP A 39 -28.72 -38.90 7.54
CA ASP A 39 -29.65 -39.97 7.91
C ASP A 39 -30.17 -39.85 9.34
N LYS A 40 -31.20 -40.64 9.68
CA LYS A 40 -31.85 -40.66 11.03
C LYS A 40 -30.91 -40.97 12.19
N GLU A 41 -29.72 -41.51 11.90
CA GLU A 41 -28.66 -41.82 12.87
C GLU A 41 -27.51 -40.78 12.88
N GLY A 42 -27.67 -39.65 12.18
CA GLY A 42 -26.73 -38.52 12.22
C GLY A 42 -25.48 -38.66 11.33
N ARG A 43 -25.47 -39.62 10.39
CA ARG A 43 -24.35 -39.86 9.45
C ARG A 43 -24.58 -39.12 8.14
N THR A 44 -23.52 -38.56 7.56
CA THR A 44 -23.57 -37.84 6.29
C THR A 44 -23.47 -38.83 5.12
N ILE A 45 -24.51 -38.87 4.29
CA ILE A 45 -24.62 -39.74 3.10
C ILE A 45 -24.71 -38.89 1.83
N ASP A 46 -24.16 -39.39 0.72
CA ASP A 46 -24.36 -38.78 -0.59
C ASP A 46 -25.81 -39.02 -1.05
N SER A 47 -26.53 -37.95 -1.38
CA SER A 47 -27.96 -38.01 -1.73
C SER A 47 -28.26 -38.77 -3.02
N LEU A 48 -27.27 -38.97 -3.90
CA LEU A 48 -27.47 -39.65 -5.19
C LEU A 48 -27.06 -41.13 -5.14
N THR A 49 -26.04 -41.47 -4.36
CA THR A 49 -25.45 -42.81 -4.32
C THR A 49 -25.81 -43.59 -3.04
N GLY A 50 -26.28 -42.90 -1.99
CA GLY A 50 -26.65 -43.53 -0.71
C GLY A 50 -25.45 -44.05 0.09
N GLU A 51 -24.22 -43.78 -0.35
CA GLU A 51 -23.01 -44.19 0.35
C GLU A 51 -22.67 -43.24 1.50
N VAL A 52 -22.20 -43.82 2.62
CA VAL A 52 -21.81 -43.07 3.81
C VAL A 52 -20.47 -42.38 3.57
N LEU A 53 -20.49 -41.05 3.54
CA LEU A 53 -19.31 -40.23 3.35
C LEU A 53 -18.59 -40.02 4.70
N GLN A 54 -17.38 -40.58 4.83
CA GLN A 54 -16.50 -40.27 5.96
C GLN A 54 -15.82 -38.92 5.74
N ILE A 55 -16.36 -37.86 6.36
CA ILE A 55 -15.73 -36.54 6.36
C ILE A 55 -14.51 -36.58 7.31
N PRO A 56 -13.27 -36.40 6.82
CA PRO A 56 -12.09 -36.47 7.68
C PRO A 56 -12.04 -35.26 8.62
N SER A 57 -12.30 -35.51 9.90
CA SER A 57 -12.10 -34.55 10.99
C SER A 57 -10.61 -34.23 11.12
N ARG A 58 -10.19 -33.05 10.64
CA ARG A 58 -8.83 -32.56 10.85
C ARG A 58 -8.70 -32.04 12.28
N THR A 59 -8.03 -32.81 13.12
CA THR A 59 -7.61 -32.34 14.45
C THR A 59 -6.49 -31.29 14.30
N PRO A 60 -6.60 -30.12 14.97
CA PRO A 60 -5.60 -29.08 14.84
C PRO A 60 -4.31 -29.50 15.56
N THR A 61 -3.25 -29.77 14.82
CA THR A 61 -1.92 -30.10 15.36
C THR A 61 -0.94 -28.94 15.17
N LEU A 62 -0.11 -28.67 16.18
CA LEU A 62 0.92 -27.62 16.14
C LEU A 62 1.95 -27.92 15.05
N LYS A 63 2.34 -26.89 14.28
CA LYS A 63 3.26 -27.00 13.12
C LYS A 63 4.61 -27.65 13.44
N ALA A 64 5.02 -27.67 14.71
CA ALA A 64 6.23 -28.39 15.16
C ALA A 64 6.11 -29.91 14.94
N ASN A 65 4.94 -30.49 15.22
CA ASN A 65 4.72 -31.94 15.13
C ASN A 65 4.64 -32.41 13.67
N LEU A 66 4.12 -31.56 12.76
CA LEU A 66 4.11 -31.82 11.31
C LEU A 66 5.52 -31.85 10.70
N ARG A 67 6.50 -31.18 11.32
CA ARG A 67 7.89 -31.16 10.85
C ARG A 67 8.66 -32.40 11.29
N VAL A 68 8.32 -32.95 12.45
CA VAL A 68 8.86 -34.22 12.95
C VAL A 68 8.30 -35.39 12.13
N GLN A 69 6.97 -35.43 11.92
CA GLN A 69 6.35 -36.47 11.09
C GLN A 69 6.84 -36.47 9.64
N LYS A 70 7.05 -35.28 9.03
CA LYS A 70 7.65 -35.21 7.69
C LYS A 70 9.09 -35.73 7.65
N LYS A 71 9.87 -35.55 8.73
CA LYS A 71 11.23 -36.11 8.81
C LYS A 71 11.22 -37.64 8.94
N ASP A 72 10.23 -38.19 9.64
CA ASP A 72 10.12 -39.64 9.84
C ASP A 72 9.63 -40.36 8.58
N VAL A 73 8.70 -39.75 7.83
CA VAL A 73 8.26 -40.26 6.51
C VAL A 73 9.42 -40.24 5.50
N ILE A 74 10.22 -39.17 5.48
CA ILE A 74 11.41 -39.08 4.61
C ILE A 74 12.47 -40.14 4.99
N LYS A 75 12.57 -40.52 6.27
CA LYS A 75 13.46 -41.60 6.72
C LYS A 75 12.95 -43.00 6.35
N GLN A 76 11.64 -43.19 6.15
CA GLN A 76 11.06 -44.47 5.75
C GLN A 76 11.19 -44.77 4.25
N GLU A 77 11.34 -43.75 3.39
CA GLU A 77 11.43 -43.93 1.93
C GLU A 77 12.86 -44.15 1.38
N LEU A 78 13.87 -44.26 2.25
CA LEU A 78 15.25 -44.62 1.85
C LEU A 78 15.50 -46.13 2.09
N PRO A 79 15.97 -46.90 1.09
CA PRO A 79 16.28 -48.30 1.29
C PRO A 79 17.53 -48.47 2.18
N LYS A 80 17.38 -49.27 3.24
CA LYS A 80 18.44 -49.68 4.16
C LYS A 80 19.54 -50.41 3.39
N THR A 81 20.75 -49.84 3.36
CA THR A 81 21.98 -50.59 3.04
C THR A 81 23.01 -50.36 4.14
N LYS A 82 23.22 -51.43 4.93
CA LYS A 82 24.38 -51.78 5.79
C LYS A 82 24.67 -50.87 6.99
N GLN A 83 24.24 -51.26 8.20
CA GLN A 83 24.98 -52.08 9.18
C GLN A 83 26.30 -51.46 9.65
N ASN A 84 26.26 -50.88 10.84
CA ASN A 84 27.42 -50.64 11.69
C ASN A 84 28.08 -51.98 12.07
N LYS A 85 29.40 -52.09 11.88
CA LYS A 85 30.26 -52.94 12.69
C LYS A 85 31.21 -52.02 13.47
N GLU A 86 31.39 -52.38 14.73
CA GLU A 86 32.27 -51.73 15.69
C GLU A 86 33.76 -51.82 15.32
N VAL A 87 34.50 -50.94 15.99
CA VAL A 87 35.93 -50.64 15.95
C VAL A 87 36.82 -51.84 16.25
N VAL A 88 37.88 -52.05 15.45
CA VAL A 88 39.19 -52.55 15.89
C VAL A 88 40.29 -51.80 15.11
N ILE A 89 41.30 -51.35 15.85
CA ILE A 89 42.47 -50.57 15.42
C ILE A 89 43.58 -51.52 14.94
N GLU A 90 44.12 -51.35 13.74
CA GLU A 90 45.52 -51.62 13.37
C GLU A 90 45.94 -50.73 12.16
N HIS A 91 47.06 -49.99 12.29
CA HIS A 91 47.83 -49.39 11.17
C HIS A 91 48.77 -50.48 10.59
N PRO A 92 49.33 -50.43 9.35
CA PRO A 92 49.70 -49.26 8.53
C PRO A 92 49.51 -49.40 6.99
N GLY A 93 49.57 -48.29 6.25
CA GLY A 93 49.65 -48.33 4.78
C GLY A 93 49.45 -46.97 4.12
N LEU A 94 50.57 -46.38 3.67
CA LEU A 94 50.72 -45.15 2.90
C LEU A 94 49.59 -44.84 1.90
N ASP A 95 49.08 -43.60 1.93
CA ASP A 95 48.73 -42.86 0.72
C ASP A 95 49.09 -41.37 0.89
N ALA A 96 50.04 -40.93 0.08
CA ALA A 96 50.79 -39.68 0.19
C ALA A 96 50.07 -38.44 -0.37
N SER A 97 48.77 -38.27 -0.08
CA SER A 97 47.98 -37.13 -0.57
C SER A 97 47.40 -36.23 0.52
N ALA A 98 47.66 -36.50 1.80
CA ALA A 98 47.09 -35.77 2.93
C ALA A 98 47.96 -34.61 3.46
N LEU A 99 49.11 -34.32 2.86
CA LEU A 99 50.07 -33.32 3.38
C LEU A 99 49.76 -31.85 3.05
N HIS A 100 48.68 -31.56 2.32
CA HIS A 100 48.38 -30.19 1.86
C HIS A 100 46.93 -29.73 2.12
N PHE A 101 46.30 -30.20 3.20
CA PHE A 101 44.90 -29.86 3.52
C PHE A 101 44.81 -28.97 4.78
N ASP A 102 44.43 -27.70 4.62
CA ASP A 102 44.23 -26.76 5.74
C ASP A 102 42.80 -26.90 6.31
N ALA A 103 42.71 -27.34 7.57
CA ALA A 103 41.46 -27.59 8.28
C ALA A 103 40.60 -26.34 8.54
N ARG A 104 41.09 -25.13 8.22
CA ARG A 104 40.33 -23.87 8.36
C ARG A 104 39.52 -23.52 7.11
N ILE A 105 39.70 -24.24 6.01
CA ILE A 105 38.96 -24.01 4.76
C ILE A 105 37.82 -25.03 4.67
N GLY A 106 36.59 -24.56 4.82
CA GLY A 106 35.39 -25.39 4.62
C GLY A 106 35.18 -25.70 3.14
N THR A 107 35.75 -26.80 2.65
CA THR A 107 35.48 -27.28 1.28
C THR A 107 34.22 -28.13 1.29
N HIS A 108 33.11 -27.58 0.78
CA HIS A 108 31.95 -28.41 0.41
C HIS A 108 32.33 -29.28 -0.80
N PRO A 109 32.20 -30.62 -0.74
CA PRO A 109 32.52 -31.46 -1.89
C PRO A 109 31.52 -31.13 -3.01
N ALA A 110 32.04 -30.72 -4.18
CA ALA A 110 31.25 -30.48 -5.37
C ALA A 110 30.84 -31.83 -5.99
N VAL A 111 29.93 -32.55 -5.34
CA VAL A 111 29.32 -33.75 -5.90
C VAL A 111 28.29 -33.33 -6.93
N ARG A 112 28.73 -33.14 -8.18
CA ARG A 112 27.83 -33.08 -9.32
C ARG A 112 27.35 -34.50 -9.62
N ASN A 113 26.10 -34.79 -9.28
CA ASN A 113 25.43 -36.01 -9.75
C ASN A 113 25.50 -36.06 -11.28
N ARG A 114 26.11 -37.13 -11.81
CA ARG A 114 26.24 -37.35 -13.25
C ARG A 114 24.83 -37.53 -13.83
N ARG A 115 24.39 -36.59 -14.68
CA ARG A 115 23.07 -36.65 -15.33
C ARG A 115 22.98 -37.92 -16.17
N GLN A 116 22.06 -38.81 -15.84
CA GLN A 116 21.77 -39.99 -16.64
C GLN A 116 21.13 -39.55 -17.97
N LEU A 117 21.45 -40.23 -19.06
CA LEU A 117 20.88 -39.96 -20.38
C LEU A 117 19.39 -40.33 -20.37
N VAL A 118 18.52 -39.32 -20.46
CA VAL A 118 17.09 -39.51 -20.63
C VAL A 118 16.78 -39.47 -22.12
N PHE A 119 16.61 -40.64 -22.74
CA PHE A 119 16.25 -40.74 -24.15
C PHE A 119 14.78 -40.37 -24.34
N ASN A 120 14.53 -39.35 -25.16
CA ASN A 120 13.17 -38.99 -25.53
C ASN A 120 12.66 -39.93 -26.63
N LYS A 121 11.39 -40.34 -26.50
CA LYS A 121 10.71 -41.13 -27.54
C LYS A 121 10.69 -40.37 -28.87
N LYS A 122 10.88 -41.08 -29.98
CA LYS A 122 10.80 -40.52 -31.35
C LYS A 122 9.49 -39.75 -31.54
N GLY A 123 9.55 -38.61 -32.23
CA GLY A 123 8.39 -37.75 -32.51
C GLY A 123 8.08 -36.66 -31.49
N LYS A 124 8.53 -36.75 -30.22
CA LYS A 124 8.21 -35.74 -29.17
C LYS A 124 8.64 -34.32 -29.57
N TYR A 125 9.83 -34.17 -30.15
CA TYR A 125 10.33 -32.86 -30.57
C TYR A 125 9.78 -32.42 -31.93
N GLU A 126 9.36 -33.36 -32.77
CA GLU A 126 8.69 -33.06 -34.05
C GLU A 126 7.30 -32.46 -33.77
N GLU A 127 6.57 -33.00 -32.80
CA GLU A 127 5.28 -32.44 -32.34
C GLU A 127 5.45 -31.05 -31.72
N ILE A 128 6.47 -30.88 -30.85
CA ILE A 128 6.77 -29.57 -30.24
C ILE A 128 7.13 -28.54 -31.33
N ALA A 129 7.96 -28.92 -32.30
CA ALA A 129 8.34 -28.05 -33.40
C ALA A 129 7.14 -27.71 -34.31
N ASN A 130 6.29 -28.68 -34.62
CA ASN A 130 5.08 -28.47 -35.41
C ASN A 130 4.10 -27.53 -34.68
N ARG A 131 3.93 -27.69 -33.36
CA ARG A 131 3.13 -26.79 -32.52
C ARG A 131 3.70 -25.37 -32.50
N GLN A 132 5.02 -25.24 -32.42
CA GLN A 132 5.68 -23.92 -32.45
C GLN A 132 5.53 -23.24 -33.82
N ARG A 133 5.65 -23.98 -34.92
CA ARG A 133 5.39 -23.45 -36.27
C ARG A 133 3.93 -23.06 -36.46
N ALA A 134 2.98 -23.85 -35.97
CA ALA A 134 1.55 -23.52 -36.02
C ALA A 134 1.25 -22.23 -35.23
N LYS A 135 1.82 -22.09 -34.03
CA LYS A 135 1.71 -20.86 -33.22
C LYS A 135 2.27 -19.64 -33.95
N ALA A 136 3.46 -19.76 -34.56
CA ALA A 136 4.07 -18.66 -35.31
C ALA A 136 3.26 -18.27 -36.57
N LYS A 137 2.61 -19.23 -37.24
CA LYS A 137 1.71 -18.95 -38.36
C LYS A 137 0.44 -18.20 -37.91
N LEU A 138 -0.15 -18.60 -36.79
CA LEU A 138 -1.31 -17.89 -36.21
C LEU A 138 -0.96 -16.46 -35.80
N GLU A 139 0.22 -16.25 -35.20
CA GLU A 139 0.69 -14.92 -34.81
C GLU A 139 0.91 -14.01 -36.02
N LYS A 140 1.51 -14.52 -37.11
CA LYS A 140 1.63 -13.78 -38.37
C LYS A 140 0.28 -13.42 -38.97
N LEU A 141 -0.67 -14.35 -38.99
CA LEU A 141 -2.04 -14.09 -39.44
C LEU A 141 -2.75 -13.04 -38.58
N GLN A 142 -2.56 -13.09 -37.26
CA GLN A 142 -3.10 -12.09 -36.34
C GLN A 142 -2.50 -10.69 -36.59
N GLN A 143 -1.19 -10.61 -36.85
CA GLN A 143 -0.53 -9.37 -37.22
C GLN A 143 -1.06 -8.84 -38.56
N GLU A 144 -1.24 -9.70 -39.56
CA GLU A 144 -1.77 -9.33 -40.88
C GLU A 144 -3.23 -8.82 -40.77
N ILE A 145 -4.08 -9.50 -39.99
CA ILE A 145 -5.44 -9.03 -39.69
C ILE A 145 -5.40 -7.68 -38.98
N SER A 146 -4.50 -7.49 -38.01
CA SER A 146 -4.37 -6.20 -37.31
C SER A 146 -3.92 -5.07 -38.24
N GLN A 147 -3.07 -5.35 -39.23
CA GLN A 147 -2.62 -4.38 -40.23
C GLN A 147 -3.71 -4.07 -41.24
N ILE A 148 -4.47 -5.08 -41.68
CA ILE A 148 -5.64 -4.89 -42.55
C ILE A 148 -6.71 -4.07 -41.83
N ALA A 149 -7.04 -4.40 -40.57
CA ALA A 149 -8.00 -3.65 -39.75
C ALA A 149 -7.58 -2.19 -39.52
N LYS A 150 -6.28 -1.93 -39.34
CA LYS A 150 -5.71 -0.56 -39.27
C LYS A 150 -5.81 0.16 -40.61
N LYS A 151 -5.50 -0.51 -41.73
CA LYS A 151 -5.60 0.07 -43.08
C LYS A 151 -7.05 0.34 -43.51
N THR A 152 -8.02 -0.42 -43.00
CA THR A 152 -9.45 -0.24 -43.33
C THR A 152 -10.18 0.75 -42.41
N GLY A 153 -9.51 1.42 -41.46
CA GLY A 153 -10.09 2.52 -40.67
C GLY A 153 -11.12 2.17 -39.60
N ILE A 154 -11.51 0.89 -39.46
CA ILE A 154 -12.58 0.42 -38.55
C ILE A 154 -12.17 0.50 -37.05
N ALA A 155 -10.90 0.80 -36.74
CA ALA A 155 -10.40 0.83 -35.36
C ALA A 155 -10.69 2.14 -34.60
N VAL A 156 -11.10 3.22 -35.26
CA VAL A 156 -11.34 4.52 -34.60
C VAL A 156 -12.66 4.51 -33.81
N GLU A 157 -13.70 3.83 -34.30
CA GLU A 157 -15.00 3.75 -33.62
C GLU A 157 -14.98 2.83 -32.39
N ASN A 158 -14.07 1.85 -32.36
CA ASN A 158 -13.93 0.94 -31.20
C ASN A 158 -13.19 1.58 -30.01
N LYS A 159 -12.46 2.68 -30.19
CA LYS A 159 -11.84 3.40 -29.06
C LYS A 159 -12.80 4.36 -28.37
N VAL A 160 -13.74 4.94 -29.11
CA VAL A 160 -14.81 5.79 -28.55
C VAL A 160 -15.83 4.94 -27.76
N THR A 161 -16.03 3.68 -28.12
CA THR A 161 -16.86 2.70 -27.37
C THR A 161 -16.15 2.06 -26.16
N ILE A 162 -14.85 2.33 -25.95
CA ILE A 162 -14.11 1.96 -24.71
C ILE A 162 -14.17 3.10 -23.67
N ILE A 163 -14.76 4.25 -24.00
CA ILE A 163 -15.31 5.11 -22.96
C ILE A 163 -16.41 4.28 -22.33
N GLN A 164 -16.23 3.85 -21.07
CA GLN A 164 -17.20 3.03 -20.37
C GLN A 164 -18.58 3.60 -20.69
N PRO A 165 -19.49 2.85 -21.35
CA PRO A 165 -20.87 3.22 -21.21
C PRO A 165 -21.03 3.28 -19.70
N LYS A 166 -21.45 4.45 -19.19
CA LYS A 166 -22.13 4.49 -17.89
C LYS A 166 -23.00 3.24 -17.89
N LYS A 167 -23.20 2.59 -16.74
CA LYS A 167 -24.33 1.69 -16.62
C LYS A 167 -25.57 2.50 -17.05
N PHE A 168 -25.88 2.55 -18.34
CA PHE A 168 -27.20 2.41 -18.87
C PHE A 168 -27.60 1.16 -18.13
N PHE A 169 -28.32 1.38 -17.04
CA PHE A 169 -29.23 0.41 -16.51
C PHE A 169 -29.87 -0.15 -17.77
N SER A 170 -29.40 -1.30 -18.22
CA SER A 170 -30.02 -2.05 -19.29
C SER A 170 -31.41 -2.24 -18.76
N GLU A 171 -32.36 -1.42 -19.23
CA GLU A 171 -33.75 -1.30 -18.76
C GLU A 171 -34.07 -2.42 -17.78
N LEU A 172 -33.64 -2.23 -16.53
CA LEU A 172 -33.93 -3.18 -15.48
C LEU A 172 -35.38 -2.85 -15.27
N ASP A 173 -36.27 -3.69 -15.81
CA ASP A 173 -37.74 -3.62 -15.76
C ASP A 173 -38.12 -2.50 -14.82
N VAL A 174 -38.37 -1.31 -15.36
CA VAL A 174 -38.82 -0.17 -14.53
C VAL A 174 -40.02 -0.74 -13.79
N PRO A 175 -39.93 -0.95 -12.46
CA PRO A 175 -40.99 -1.69 -11.79
C PRO A 175 -42.28 -0.92 -11.99
N ASP A 176 -43.37 -1.64 -12.28
CA ASP A 176 -44.68 -1.01 -12.49
C ASP A 176 -45.09 -0.13 -11.30
N VAL A 177 -44.55 -0.39 -10.11
CA VAL A 177 -44.69 0.41 -8.89
C VAL A 177 -43.33 0.59 -8.21
N GLU A 178 -42.99 1.84 -7.87
CA GLU A 178 -41.76 2.13 -7.14
C GLU A 178 -41.84 1.61 -5.68
N TRP A 179 -40.70 1.21 -5.11
CA TRP A 179 -40.64 0.54 -3.80
C TRP A 179 -41.23 1.34 -2.63
N TRP A 180 -41.27 2.67 -2.72
CA TRP A 180 -41.85 3.52 -1.68
C TRP A 180 -43.39 3.57 -1.78
N ASP A 181 -43.95 3.48 -2.98
CA ASP A 181 -45.41 3.41 -3.20
C ASP A 181 -45.99 2.06 -2.84
N TYR A 182 -45.22 0.98 -3.00
CA TYR A 182 -45.64 -0.37 -2.66
C TYR A 182 -46.14 -0.53 -1.21
N VAL A 183 -45.57 0.25 -0.29
CA VAL A 183 -45.96 0.22 1.14
C VAL A 183 -47.30 0.91 1.38
N ILE A 184 -47.66 1.85 0.50
CA ILE A 184 -48.81 2.73 0.65
C ILE A 184 -50.00 2.19 -0.14
N LEU A 185 -49.75 1.64 -1.34
CA LEU A 185 -50.78 1.10 -2.22
C LEU A 185 -51.21 -0.30 -1.78
N GLN A 186 -52.52 -0.53 -1.74
CA GLN A 186 -53.07 -1.88 -1.55
C GLN A 186 -53.01 -2.75 -2.81
N GLN A 187 -52.71 -2.15 -3.98
CA GLN A 187 -52.68 -2.80 -5.29
C GLN A 187 -51.33 -2.56 -5.99
N ASN A 188 -50.90 -3.52 -6.81
CA ASN A 188 -49.57 -3.52 -7.46
C ASN A 188 -49.53 -2.72 -8.79
N ASN A 189 -50.41 -1.75 -9.00
CA ASN A 189 -50.41 -0.93 -10.22
C ASN A 189 -50.96 0.48 -9.98
N TYR A 190 -50.45 1.46 -10.73
CA TYR A 190 -50.94 2.84 -10.70
C TYR A 190 -52.25 3.05 -11.48
N SER A 191 -52.68 2.08 -12.29
CA SER A 191 -53.82 2.22 -13.21
C SER A 191 -55.19 2.39 -12.52
N SER A 192 -55.29 2.04 -11.23
CA SER A 192 -56.51 2.13 -10.44
C SER A 192 -56.71 3.48 -9.74
N ILE A 193 -55.72 4.38 -9.81
CA ILE A 193 -55.78 5.72 -9.21
C ILE A 193 -56.41 6.69 -10.23
N THR A 194 -57.73 6.77 -10.26
CA THR A 194 -58.46 7.79 -11.01
C THR A 194 -58.74 9.03 -10.14
N PRO A 195 -58.77 10.26 -10.70
CA PRO A 195 -58.96 11.50 -9.92
C PRO A 195 -60.27 11.58 -9.13
N ASP A 196 -61.26 10.75 -9.47
CA ASP A 196 -62.62 10.73 -8.91
C ASP A 196 -62.84 9.63 -7.86
N ALA A 197 -61.89 8.71 -7.68
CA ALA A 197 -62.01 7.65 -6.69
C ALA A 197 -61.71 8.18 -5.28
N SER A 198 -62.38 7.64 -4.26
CA SER A 198 -62.12 7.95 -2.84
C SER A 198 -60.70 7.54 -2.43
N ILE A 199 -59.74 8.42 -2.70
CA ILE A 199 -58.30 8.31 -2.45
C ILE A 199 -57.98 7.78 -1.03
N PRO A 200 -58.66 8.20 0.05
CA PRO A 200 -58.33 7.75 1.41
C PRO A 200 -58.56 6.26 1.69
N SER A 201 -59.41 5.57 0.92
CA SER A 201 -59.74 4.14 1.11
C SER A 201 -58.67 3.22 0.53
N MET A 202 -57.96 3.66 -0.50
CA MET A 202 -56.98 2.86 -1.25
C MET A 202 -55.54 2.97 -0.71
N LEU A 203 -55.27 3.96 0.13
CA LEU A 203 -53.94 4.24 0.69
C LEU A 203 -53.88 3.73 2.13
N THR A 204 -52.87 2.93 2.43
CA THR A 204 -52.62 2.39 3.77
C THR A 204 -51.45 3.13 4.40
N GLY A 205 -51.56 3.48 5.69
CA GLY A 205 -50.45 4.05 6.46
C GLY A 205 -50.28 5.57 6.38
N ILE A 206 -51.06 6.28 5.57
CA ILE A 206 -51.09 7.76 5.57
C ILE A 206 -52.01 8.22 6.69
N THR A 207 -51.46 8.98 7.64
CA THR A 207 -52.21 9.60 8.74
C THR A 207 -51.81 11.07 8.87
N GLN A 208 -52.52 11.84 9.70
CA GLN A 208 -52.14 13.22 10.02
C GLN A 208 -50.89 13.32 10.92
N LEU A 209 -50.32 12.18 11.36
CA LEU A 209 -49.14 12.15 12.22
C LEU A 209 -47.88 12.51 11.43
N ILE A 210 -47.10 13.43 11.98
CA ILE A 210 -45.80 13.84 11.42
C ILE A 210 -44.69 13.19 12.26
N GLU A 211 -43.90 12.32 11.63
CA GLU A 211 -42.71 11.75 12.25
C GLU A 211 -41.56 12.77 12.23
N HIS A 212 -40.88 12.92 13.36
CA HIS A 212 -39.61 13.64 13.42
C HIS A 212 -38.49 12.58 13.35
N PRO A 213 -37.79 12.44 12.22
CA PRO A 213 -36.80 11.39 12.05
C PRO A 213 -35.65 11.56 13.03
N ILE A 214 -34.96 10.45 13.33
CA ILE A 214 -33.84 10.43 14.27
C ILE A 214 -32.76 11.40 13.79
N GLN A 215 -32.39 12.36 14.63
CA GLN A 215 -31.30 13.29 14.36
C GLN A 215 -29.95 12.58 14.48
N LEU A 216 -29.34 12.28 13.34
CA LEU A 216 -27.98 11.75 13.28
C LEU A 216 -26.97 12.90 13.47
N LYS A 217 -25.92 12.66 14.28
CA LYS A 217 -24.81 13.60 14.41
C LYS A 217 -24.07 13.71 13.08
N ALA A 218 -23.57 14.92 12.79
CA ALA A 218 -22.80 15.13 11.57
C ALA A 218 -21.51 14.28 11.59
N PRO A 219 -21.18 13.54 10.51
CA PRO A 219 -20.00 12.67 10.49
C PRO A 219 -18.65 13.37 10.72
N SER A 220 -18.60 14.69 10.50
CA SER A 220 -17.39 15.51 10.63
C SER A 220 -17.24 16.18 12.01
N GLU A 221 -18.22 16.05 12.91
CA GLU A 221 -18.16 16.68 14.24
C GLU A 221 -17.10 16.02 15.12
N PRO A 222 -16.21 16.79 15.77
CA PRO A 222 -15.23 16.23 16.68
C PRO A 222 -15.92 15.70 17.93
N ASN A 223 -15.62 14.45 18.27
CA ASN A 223 -16.05 13.83 19.53
C ASN A 223 -15.51 14.59 20.77
N LYS A 224 -14.43 15.36 20.61
CA LYS A 224 -13.86 16.21 21.67
C LYS A 224 -14.25 17.67 21.45
N PRO A 225 -14.66 18.40 22.50
CA PRO A 225 -14.93 19.82 22.38
C PRO A 225 -13.68 20.55 21.89
N VAL A 226 -13.87 21.49 20.95
CA VAL A 226 -12.78 22.27 20.39
C VAL A 226 -12.24 23.21 21.47
N LEU A 227 -11.02 22.95 21.93
CA LEU A 227 -10.33 23.83 22.88
C LEU A 227 -9.79 25.04 22.13
N LEU A 228 -10.27 26.23 22.49
CA LEU A 228 -9.77 27.49 21.95
C LEU A 228 -8.38 27.79 22.55
N PRO A 229 -7.32 27.93 21.73
CA PRO A 229 -6.02 28.32 22.23
C PRO A 229 -6.06 29.73 22.85
N ILE A 230 -5.62 29.86 24.09
CA ILE A 230 -5.55 31.16 24.77
C ILE A 230 -4.28 31.89 24.32
N HIS A 231 -4.46 33.05 23.71
CA HIS A 231 -3.35 33.93 23.32
C HIS A 231 -3.27 35.12 24.28
N LEU A 232 -2.10 35.32 24.88
CA LEU A 232 -1.85 36.47 25.75
C LEU A 232 -1.24 37.62 24.94
N THR A 233 -1.64 38.85 25.26
CA THR A 233 -1.00 40.06 24.74
C THR A 233 0.44 40.18 25.25
N ARG A 234 1.27 41.01 24.58
CA ARG A 234 2.66 41.25 25.01
C ARG A 234 2.75 41.82 26.44
N HIS A 235 1.78 42.63 26.85
CA HIS A 235 1.71 43.20 28.19
C HIS A 235 1.41 42.13 29.25
N GLU A 236 0.45 41.26 28.99
CA GLU A 236 0.12 40.14 29.88
C GLU A 236 1.26 39.12 29.95
N GLN A 237 1.91 38.80 28.83
CA GLN A 237 3.10 37.95 28.81
C GLN A 237 4.21 38.55 29.70
N ARG A 238 4.42 39.87 29.64
CA ARG A 238 5.39 40.57 30.49
C ARG A 238 4.96 40.56 31.97
N LYS A 239 3.66 40.74 32.26
CA LYS A 239 3.11 40.70 33.62
C LYS A 239 3.25 39.32 34.25
N LEU A 240 2.81 38.27 33.55
CA LEU A 240 2.90 36.87 33.99
C LEU A 240 4.36 36.46 34.22
N ARG A 241 5.27 36.79 33.28
CA ARG A 241 6.71 36.53 33.46
C ARG A 241 7.27 37.26 34.69
N ARG A 242 6.83 38.48 34.99
CA ARG A 242 7.29 39.25 36.16
C ARG A 242 6.78 38.63 37.46
N GLN A 243 5.49 38.26 37.51
CA GLN A 243 4.88 37.61 38.66
C GLN A 243 5.54 36.25 38.96
N ASN A 244 5.69 35.37 37.96
CA ASN A 244 6.35 34.08 38.14
C ASN A 244 7.81 34.24 38.61
N ARG A 245 8.53 35.26 38.11
CA ARG A 245 9.89 35.54 38.61
C ARG A 245 9.90 36.04 40.05
N ALA A 246 8.95 36.90 40.42
CA ALA A 246 8.82 37.40 41.79
C ALA A 246 8.48 36.26 42.76
N GLU A 247 7.58 35.36 42.37
CA GLU A 247 7.21 34.17 43.14
C GLU A 247 8.39 33.22 43.32
N VAL A 248 9.11 32.88 42.23
CA VAL A 248 10.31 32.03 42.31
C VAL A 248 11.39 32.65 43.21
N LEU A 249 11.60 33.98 43.13
CA LEU A 249 12.55 34.66 44.01
C LEU A 249 12.09 34.66 45.47
N LYS A 250 10.80 34.84 45.72
CA LYS A 250 10.22 34.79 47.07
C LYS A 250 10.36 33.38 47.66
N GLU A 251 10.07 32.34 46.89
CA GLU A 251 10.24 30.94 47.29
C GLU A 251 11.72 30.63 47.60
N GLN A 252 12.66 31.13 46.80
CA GLN A 252 14.10 30.98 47.08
C GLN A 252 14.51 31.69 48.37
N GLN A 253 14.02 32.91 48.61
CA GLN A 253 14.27 33.65 49.85
C GLN A 253 13.68 32.95 51.07
N GLU A 254 12.46 32.41 50.95
CA GLU A 254 11.81 31.62 52.00
C GLU A 254 12.60 30.34 52.30
N LYS A 255 13.09 29.62 51.29
CA LYS A 255 13.98 28.46 51.47
C LYS A 255 15.27 28.80 52.19
N ILE A 256 15.85 29.98 51.92
CA ILE A 256 17.04 30.47 52.63
C ILE A 256 16.70 30.85 54.07
N ARG A 257 15.58 31.54 54.29
CA ARG A 257 15.11 31.93 55.63
C ARG A 257 14.82 30.71 56.53
N LEU A 258 14.32 29.63 55.94
CA LEU A 258 14.10 28.36 56.62
C LEU A 258 15.38 27.52 56.78
N GLY A 259 16.50 27.92 56.17
CA GLY A 259 17.78 27.20 56.23
C GLY A 259 17.87 25.95 55.34
N LEU A 260 16.90 25.70 54.46
CA LEU A 260 16.93 24.56 53.52
C LEU A 260 17.96 24.77 52.40
N MET A 261 18.28 26.03 52.08
CA MET A 261 19.29 26.39 51.10
C MET A 261 20.27 27.40 51.70
N PRO A 262 21.58 27.22 51.52
CA PRO A 262 22.54 28.25 51.89
C PRO A 262 22.38 29.49 50.99
N PRO A 263 22.66 30.70 51.50
CA PRO A 263 22.69 31.91 50.69
C PRO A 263 23.64 31.75 49.49
N PRO A 264 23.27 32.21 48.29
CA PRO A 264 24.12 32.09 47.11
C PRO A 264 25.39 32.94 47.25
N GLU A 265 26.53 32.36 46.90
CA GLU A 265 27.82 33.07 46.92
C GLU A 265 27.86 34.28 45.96
N PRO A 266 28.63 35.33 46.29
CA PRO A 266 28.75 36.50 45.43
C PRO A 266 29.35 36.14 44.07
N LYS A 267 28.78 36.71 43.00
CA LYS A 267 29.21 36.46 41.64
C LYS A 267 30.50 37.22 41.30
N VAL A 268 31.66 36.62 41.57
CA VAL A 268 32.96 37.19 41.17
C VAL A 268 33.20 36.96 39.68
N LYS A 269 33.63 38.01 38.97
CA LYS A 269 34.16 37.97 37.59
C LYS A 269 35.64 38.34 37.63
N VAL A 270 36.44 37.97 36.64
CA VAL A 270 37.85 38.38 36.56
C VAL A 270 37.99 39.92 36.63
N SER A 271 37.09 40.66 35.98
CA SER A 271 37.04 42.13 36.07
C SER A 271 36.59 42.69 37.42
N SER A 272 35.86 41.91 38.23
CA SER A 272 35.37 42.29 39.56
C SER A 272 36.24 41.71 40.69
N MET A 273 37.26 40.91 40.36
CA MET A 273 38.09 40.16 41.30
C MET A 273 38.83 41.09 42.26
N MET A 274 39.55 42.08 41.73
CA MET A 274 40.27 43.07 42.53
C MET A 274 39.36 43.90 43.43
N ARG A 275 38.09 44.11 43.05
CA ARG A 275 37.14 44.87 43.86
C ARG A 275 36.54 44.05 45.01
N VAL A 276 36.32 42.75 44.80
CA VAL A 276 35.62 41.87 45.75
C VAL A 276 36.57 41.11 46.67
N LEU A 277 37.73 40.70 46.15
CA LEU A 277 38.74 39.91 46.85
C LEU A 277 40.07 40.66 46.90
N CYS A 278 40.03 41.97 47.18
CA CYS A 278 41.22 42.84 47.14
C CYS A 278 42.32 42.37 48.10
N SER A 279 41.97 42.09 49.36
CA SER A 279 42.92 41.62 50.39
C SER A 279 43.62 40.33 49.97
N ASP A 280 42.85 39.38 49.44
CA ASP A 280 43.34 38.04 49.11
C ASP A 280 44.09 38.02 47.78
N ALA A 281 43.67 38.87 46.84
CA ALA A 281 44.32 39.01 45.53
C ALA A 281 45.68 39.71 45.61
N VAL A 282 45.90 40.56 46.63
CA VAL A 282 47.21 41.17 46.90
C VAL A 282 48.19 40.16 47.49
N GLN A 283 47.71 39.22 48.30
CA GLN A 283 48.53 38.16 48.88
C GLN A 283 48.93 37.11 47.83
N ASP A 284 47.95 36.51 47.13
CA ASP A 284 48.18 35.46 46.13
C ASP A 284 47.34 35.67 44.85
N PRO A 285 47.83 36.45 43.87
CA PRO A 285 47.05 36.80 42.68
C PRO A 285 46.67 35.58 41.83
N THR A 286 47.56 34.60 41.70
CA THR A 286 47.33 33.39 40.89
C THR A 286 46.28 32.47 41.51
N LYS A 287 46.26 32.33 42.84
CA LYS A 287 45.30 31.48 43.57
C LYS A 287 43.88 32.06 43.46
N VAL A 288 43.75 33.37 43.64
CA VAL A 288 42.46 34.05 43.52
C VAL A 288 41.97 34.05 42.06
N GLU A 289 42.88 34.20 41.08
CA GLU A 289 42.52 34.07 39.67
C GLU A 289 42.00 32.67 39.33
N GLN A 290 42.70 31.62 39.76
CA GLN A 290 42.27 30.23 39.58
C GLN A 290 40.91 29.98 40.24
N TYR A 291 40.70 30.48 41.46
CA TYR A 291 39.41 30.39 42.15
C TYR A 291 38.28 31.04 41.34
N VAL A 292 38.47 32.28 40.85
CA VAL A 292 37.47 33.00 40.05
C VAL A 292 37.24 32.32 38.70
N ARG A 293 38.29 31.79 38.05
CA ARG A 293 38.17 31.01 36.81
C ARG A 293 37.41 29.71 37.05
N ASN A 294 37.68 28.99 38.14
CA ASN A 294 36.96 27.78 38.52
C ASN A 294 35.49 28.07 38.82
N GLN A 295 35.19 29.15 39.54
CA GLN A 295 33.81 29.58 39.79
C GLN A 295 33.10 29.97 38.48
N MET A 296 33.81 30.63 37.55
CA MET A 296 33.27 30.94 36.22
C MET A 296 33.04 29.68 35.38
N ALA A 297 33.99 28.75 35.37
CA ALA A 297 33.89 27.47 34.68
C ALA A 297 32.74 26.64 35.25
N GLN A 298 32.55 26.63 36.58
CA GLN A 298 31.43 25.96 37.23
C GLN A 298 30.08 26.59 36.85
N ARG A 299 30.00 27.91 36.68
CA ARG A 299 28.78 28.58 36.17
C ARG A 299 28.50 28.21 34.71
N ILE A 300 29.53 28.14 33.88
CA ILE A 300 29.38 27.73 32.47
C ILE A 300 28.92 26.27 32.42
N ARG A 301 29.59 25.40 33.18
CA ARG A 301 29.28 23.98 33.30
C ARG A 301 27.86 23.75 33.81
N THR A 302 27.42 24.41 34.87
CA THR A 302 26.04 24.30 35.37
C THR A 302 25.01 24.83 34.36
N HIS A 303 25.33 25.90 33.61
CA HIS A 303 24.47 26.36 32.52
C HIS A 303 24.39 25.34 31.38
N GLU A 304 25.50 24.73 30.99
CA GLU A 304 25.55 23.68 29.97
C GLU A 304 24.85 22.40 30.44
N GLU A 305 25.06 21.97 31.67
CA GLU A 305 24.38 20.83 32.30
C GLU A 305 22.87 21.06 32.38
N THR A 306 22.41 22.25 32.79
CA THR A 306 20.97 22.56 32.81
C THR A 306 20.37 22.65 31.41
N ASN A 307 21.13 23.09 30.40
CA ASN A 307 20.71 23.06 29.00
C ASN A 307 20.70 21.63 28.44
N ALA A 308 21.67 20.80 28.81
CA ALA A 308 21.77 19.40 28.43
C ALA A 308 20.62 18.60 29.05
N ALA A 309 20.30 18.83 30.32
CA ALA A 309 19.15 18.22 30.99
C ALA A 309 17.81 18.63 30.35
N ARG A 310 17.67 19.88 29.89
CA ARG A 310 16.49 20.36 29.15
C ARG A 310 16.45 19.89 27.69
N LYS A 311 17.58 19.45 27.12
CA LYS A 311 17.69 19.03 25.73
C LYS A 311 16.97 17.69 25.58
N LEU A 312 15.83 17.72 24.87
CA LEU A 312 15.09 16.51 24.51
C LEU A 312 16.03 15.44 23.96
N SER A 313 15.90 14.21 24.47
CA SER A 313 16.64 13.06 23.96
C SER A 313 16.31 12.84 22.48
N ALA A 314 17.19 12.15 21.76
CA ALA A 314 16.96 11.86 20.34
C ALA A 314 15.64 11.12 20.12
N GLU A 315 15.27 10.24 21.04
CA GLU A 315 14.01 9.51 21.05
C GLU A 315 12.80 10.42 21.29
N GLN A 316 12.84 11.25 22.34
CA GLN A 316 11.77 12.23 22.62
C GLN A 316 11.57 13.22 21.46
N ARG A 317 12.64 13.59 20.76
CA ARG A 317 12.56 14.43 19.55
C ARG A 317 11.86 13.69 18.41
N ARG A 318 12.18 12.41 18.20
CA ARG A 318 11.52 11.57 17.20
C ARG A 318 10.03 11.44 17.53
N GLU A 319 9.69 11.12 18.76
CA GLU A 319 8.29 11.01 19.21
C GLU A 319 7.52 12.33 19.04
N LYS A 320 8.09 13.47 19.44
CA LYS A 320 7.48 14.79 19.19
C LYS A 320 7.30 15.08 17.69
N LYS A 321 8.26 14.68 16.85
CA LYS A 321 8.16 14.83 15.39
C LYS A 321 7.09 13.92 14.79
N THR A 322 6.99 12.69 15.27
CA THR A 322 5.95 11.72 14.91
C THR A 322 4.59 12.27 15.32
N LYS A 323 4.37 12.64 16.59
CA LYS A 323 3.13 13.27 17.07
C LYS A 323 2.74 14.54 16.30
N ARG A 324 3.72 15.34 15.84
CA ARG A 324 3.45 16.53 15.00
C ARG A 324 3.04 16.17 13.58
N THR A 325 3.49 15.03 13.07
CA THR A 325 3.28 14.61 11.68
C THR A 325 2.06 13.72 11.56
N THR A 326 1.82 12.83 12.52
CA THR A 326 0.60 12.04 12.67
C THR A 326 -0.53 13.00 13.04
N GLU A 327 -1.45 13.22 12.11
CA GLU A 327 -2.65 14.03 12.35
C GLU A 327 -3.81 13.12 12.74
N ASP A 328 -4.70 13.63 13.58
CA ASP A 328 -5.95 12.93 13.92
C ASP A 328 -6.86 12.92 12.69
N THR A 329 -6.92 11.80 11.98
CA THR A 329 -7.81 11.58 10.84
C THR A 329 -9.18 11.02 11.26
N THR A 330 -9.59 11.25 12.51
CA THR A 330 -10.85 10.73 13.08
C THR A 330 -12.09 11.42 12.51
N ASN A 331 -11.96 12.69 12.14
CA ASN A 331 -13.06 13.54 11.67
C ASN A 331 -13.24 13.50 10.14
N GLY A 332 -12.46 12.66 9.47
CA GLY A 332 -12.35 12.62 8.02
C GLY A 332 -10.90 12.57 7.57
N VAL A 333 -10.71 11.95 6.41
CA VAL A 333 -9.42 11.75 5.77
C VAL A 333 -9.39 12.60 4.51
N HIS A 334 -8.33 13.37 4.31
CA HIS A 334 -8.13 14.02 3.02
C HIS A 334 -7.47 13.04 2.06
N ALA A 335 -8.06 12.90 0.88
CA ALA A 335 -7.55 12.05 -0.19
C ALA A 335 -7.15 12.91 -1.39
N SER A 336 -6.14 12.45 -2.12
CA SER A 336 -5.67 13.09 -3.35
C SER A 336 -5.28 12.02 -4.36
N VAL A 337 -5.75 12.20 -5.59
CA VAL A 337 -5.51 11.29 -6.71
C VAL A 337 -4.65 12.02 -7.73
N TYR A 338 -3.49 11.47 -8.03
CA TYR A 338 -2.56 11.99 -9.03
C TYR A 338 -2.45 11.02 -10.19
N ARG A 339 -2.27 11.57 -11.38
CA ARG A 339 -1.97 10.82 -12.60
C ARG A 339 -0.58 11.19 -13.10
N VAL A 340 0.18 10.18 -13.48
CA VAL A 340 1.50 10.31 -14.11
C VAL A 340 1.56 9.36 -15.31
N ARG A 341 2.04 9.84 -16.46
CA ARG A 341 2.13 9.04 -17.69
C ARG A 341 3.18 7.95 -17.58
N LEU A 342 4.40 8.30 -17.16
CA LEU A 342 5.52 7.38 -16.98
C LEU A 342 6.08 7.46 -15.55
N LEU A 343 6.07 6.34 -14.84
CA LEU A 343 6.63 6.21 -13.50
C LEU A 343 7.61 5.05 -13.46
N ASP A 344 8.60 5.00 -14.36
CA ASP A 344 9.60 3.92 -14.38
C ASP A 344 10.85 4.20 -13.55
N ASP A 345 11.19 5.47 -13.39
CA ASP A 345 12.36 5.91 -12.62
C ASP A 345 12.28 5.45 -11.14
N PRO A 346 13.19 4.56 -10.68
CA PRO A 346 13.23 4.08 -9.30
C PRO A 346 13.39 5.20 -8.28
N ALA A 347 14.10 6.29 -8.62
CA ALA A 347 14.30 7.41 -7.72
C ALA A 347 12.99 8.18 -7.45
N LYS A 348 12.13 8.31 -8.47
CA LYS A 348 10.79 8.94 -8.34
C LYS A 348 9.86 8.03 -7.53
N ARG A 349 9.87 6.72 -7.81
CA ARG A 349 9.12 5.71 -7.01
C ARG A 349 9.52 5.74 -5.54
N PHE A 350 10.83 5.72 -5.25
CA PHE A 350 11.36 5.78 -3.90
C PHE A 350 10.97 7.07 -3.17
N LYS A 351 10.99 8.22 -3.87
CA LYS A 351 10.55 9.50 -3.30
C LYS A 351 9.07 9.45 -2.90
N ILE A 352 8.19 8.91 -3.75
CA ILE A 352 6.77 8.76 -3.42
C ILE A 352 6.61 7.88 -2.18
N GLU A 353 7.17 6.67 -2.23
CA GLU A 353 7.04 5.67 -1.16
C GLU A 353 7.54 6.20 0.18
N THR A 354 8.77 6.73 0.19
CA THR A 354 9.44 7.17 1.41
C THR A 354 8.77 8.40 2.00
N ASN A 355 8.29 9.35 1.18
CA ASN A 355 7.59 10.52 1.70
C ASN A 355 6.22 10.13 2.27
N CYS A 356 5.48 9.22 1.64
CA CYS A 356 4.23 8.71 2.19
C CYS A 356 4.46 8.02 3.54
N LYS A 357 5.47 7.14 3.66
CA LYS A 357 5.84 6.50 4.92
C LYS A 357 6.25 7.51 6.00
N GLN A 358 7.11 8.46 5.67
CA GLN A 358 7.55 9.51 6.61
C GLN A 358 6.41 10.42 7.07
N LEU A 359 5.42 10.66 6.21
CA LEU A 359 4.25 11.46 6.52
C LEU A 359 3.12 10.66 7.17
N HIS A 360 3.28 9.34 7.36
CA HIS A 360 2.23 8.44 7.87
C HIS A 360 0.94 8.48 7.03
N MET A 361 1.12 8.64 5.72
CA MET A 361 0.05 8.63 4.73
C MET A 361 -0.20 7.19 4.25
N THR A 362 -1.46 6.90 3.96
CA THR A 362 -1.92 5.63 3.39
C THR A 362 -2.22 5.81 1.91
N GLY A 363 -2.38 4.72 1.17
CA GLY A 363 -2.74 4.82 -0.24
C GLY A 363 -2.26 3.65 -1.11
N CYS A 364 -2.29 3.84 -2.42
CA CYS A 364 -1.80 2.87 -3.39
C CYS A 364 -1.28 3.57 -4.64
N VAL A 365 -0.24 2.98 -5.25
CA VAL A 365 0.24 3.35 -6.58
C VAL A 365 -0.05 2.19 -7.51
N VAL A 366 -0.95 2.40 -8.47
CA VAL A 366 -1.23 1.43 -9.52
C VAL A 366 -0.45 1.81 -10.76
N LEU A 367 0.39 0.87 -11.22
CA LEU A 367 1.18 1.00 -12.42
C LEU A 367 0.47 0.26 -13.55
N CYS A 368 -0.02 0.99 -14.54
CA CYS A 368 -0.58 0.46 -15.78
C CYS A 368 0.18 1.09 -16.96
N LYS A 369 0.09 0.45 -18.13
CA LYS A 369 0.74 0.96 -19.35
C LYS A 369 0.16 2.35 -19.67
N ASP A 370 1.03 3.35 -19.83
CA ASP A 370 0.73 4.75 -20.15
C ASP A 370 -0.11 5.54 -19.11
N ILE A 371 -0.65 4.89 -18.08
CA ILE A 371 -1.46 5.51 -17.02
C ILE A 371 -1.02 4.97 -15.66
N ASN A 372 -0.40 5.82 -14.84
CA ASN A 372 -0.10 5.49 -13.45
C ASN A 372 -0.96 6.36 -12.53
N ILE A 373 -1.73 5.73 -11.65
CA ILE A 373 -2.59 6.41 -10.69
C ILE A 373 -2.00 6.25 -9.29
N ILE A 374 -1.79 7.38 -8.63
CA ILE A 374 -1.27 7.47 -7.27
C ILE A 374 -2.38 8.04 -6.39
N VAL A 375 -2.93 7.20 -5.53
CA VAL A 375 -3.93 7.61 -4.53
C VAL A 375 -3.23 7.70 -3.19
N VAL A 376 -3.37 8.85 -2.54
CA VAL A 376 -2.80 9.09 -1.21
C VAL A 376 -3.85 9.67 -0.28
N GLU A 377 -3.95 9.09 0.90
CA GLU A 377 -4.89 9.39 1.97
C GLU A 377 -4.11 9.84 3.21
N GLY A 378 -4.56 10.90 3.87
CA GLY A 378 -3.89 11.43 5.05
C GLY A 378 -4.54 12.70 5.58
N GLY A 379 -3.86 13.35 6.52
CA GLY A 379 -4.30 14.63 7.07
C GLY A 379 -4.00 15.82 6.14
N PRO A 380 -4.62 16.99 6.37
CA PRO A 380 -4.49 18.14 5.49
C PRO A 380 -3.06 18.71 5.43
N LYS A 381 -2.28 18.69 6.52
CA LYS A 381 -0.87 19.17 6.46
C LYS A 381 0.02 18.17 5.75
N GLN A 382 -0.26 16.87 5.90
CA GLN A 382 0.42 15.82 5.16
C GLN A 382 0.16 15.98 3.65
N GLN A 383 -1.11 16.15 3.26
CA GLN A 383 -1.50 16.37 1.86
C GLN A 383 -0.85 17.62 1.26
N LYS A 384 -0.79 18.75 1.97
CA LYS A 384 -0.13 19.97 1.48
C LYS A 384 1.37 19.74 1.17
N LYS A 385 2.06 18.96 2.02
CA LYS A 385 3.48 18.60 1.79
C LYS A 385 3.63 17.66 0.60
N PHE A 386 2.76 16.66 0.50
CA PHE A 386 2.80 15.68 -0.58
C PHE A 386 2.43 16.29 -1.94
N ARG A 387 1.42 17.17 -1.99
CA ARG A 387 1.09 17.95 -3.19
C ARG A 387 2.27 18.78 -3.68
N ARG A 388 2.97 19.46 -2.77
CA ARG A 388 4.20 20.21 -3.11
C ARG A 388 5.32 19.30 -3.60
N LEU A 389 5.42 18.09 -3.05
CA LEU A 389 6.37 17.07 -3.54
C LEU A 389 6.05 16.68 -4.98
N MET A 390 4.81 16.27 -5.24
CA MET A 390 4.37 15.74 -6.53
C MET A 390 4.39 16.80 -7.63
N LEU A 391 3.87 18.01 -7.38
CA LEU A 391 3.71 19.01 -8.44
C LEU A 391 4.94 19.90 -8.66
N HIS A 392 5.74 20.17 -7.62
CA HIS A 392 6.82 21.16 -7.71
C HIS A 392 8.23 20.62 -7.46
N ARG A 393 8.40 19.65 -6.55
CA ARG A 393 9.74 19.18 -6.16
C ARG A 393 10.24 18.04 -7.05
N ILE A 394 9.36 17.14 -7.47
CA ILE A 394 9.71 16.10 -8.43
C ILE A 394 9.64 16.69 -9.83
N LYS A 395 10.78 16.68 -10.53
CA LYS A 395 10.87 17.06 -11.93
C LYS A 395 10.51 15.84 -12.78
N TRP A 396 9.32 15.86 -13.39
CA TRP A 396 8.78 14.72 -14.12
C TRP A 396 9.38 14.55 -15.51
N SER A 397 9.60 15.66 -16.23
CA SER A 397 10.19 15.70 -17.57
C SER A 397 11.67 15.30 -17.62
N SER A 398 12.44 15.58 -16.57
CA SER A 398 13.84 15.15 -16.49
C SER A 398 13.90 13.70 -16.01
N SER A 399 14.15 12.76 -16.92
CA SER A 399 14.80 11.50 -16.52
C SER A 399 16.27 11.80 -16.25
N SER A 400 16.84 11.24 -15.19
CA SER A 400 18.28 11.37 -14.97
C SER A 400 19.01 10.80 -16.18
N LYS A 401 19.93 11.60 -16.75
CA LYS A 401 20.79 11.21 -17.86
C LYS A 401 21.52 9.92 -17.48
N SER A 402 21.06 8.78 -17.97
CA SER A 402 21.95 7.66 -18.20
C SER A 402 22.91 8.11 -19.29
N HIS A 403 24.17 8.32 -18.92
CA HIS A 403 25.28 8.32 -19.87
C HIS A 403 25.30 6.96 -20.57
N MET A 404 24.62 6.86 -21.70
CA MET A 404 24.99 6.05 -22.86
C MET A 404 24.15 6.59 -24.01
N ASP A 405 24.85 7.09 -25.02
CA ASP A 405 24.30 7.47 -26.31
C ASP A 405 23.61 6.25 -26.94
N ASP A 406 22.30 6.31 -27.21
CA ASP A 406 21.70 5.68 -28.39
C ASP A 406 20.26 6.15 -28.65
N ASP A 407 20.05 6.50 -29.90
CA ASP A 407 18.83 6.68 -30.71
C ASP A 407 17.70 7.68 -30.30
N GLY A 408 17.46 8.65 -31.20
CA GLY A 408 16.63 9.86 -31.07
C GLY A 408 15.11 9.65 -31.09
N SER A 409 14.60 8.52 -30.62
CA SER A 409 13.16 8.22 -30.58
C SER A 409 12.52 8.40 -29.18
N GLU A 410 13.31 8.38 -28.10
CA GLU A 410 12.79 8.52 -26.73
C GLU A 410 12.63 9.97 -26.23
N GLU A 411 13.19 10.97 -26.92
CA GLU A 411 13.18 12.37 -26.45
C GLU A 411 11.76 12.98 -26.48
N GLN A 412 10.94 12.64 -27.47
CA GLN A 412 9.57 13.18 -27.58
C GLN A 412 8.63 12.71 -26.46
N ASN A 413 8.90 11.55 -25.85
CA ASN A 413 8.07 11.01 -24.76
C ASN A 413 8.45 11.60 -23.38
N LYS A 414 9.69 12.07 -23.23
CA LYS A 414 10.23 12.63 -21.98
C LYS A 414 9.68 14.03 -21.69
N GLU A 415 9.46 14.85 -22.73
CA GLU A 415 8.87 16.19 -22.59
C GLU A 415 7.38 16.15 -22.19
N LYS A 416 6.67 15.06 -22.51
CA LYS A 416 5.24 14.90 -22.25
C LYS A 416 4.92 14.31 -20.86
N ASN A 417 5.91 13.88 -20.09
CA ASN A 417 5.66 13.27 -18.78
C ASN A 417 5.42 14.34 -17.70
N LYS A 418 4.14 14.62 -17.43
CA LYS A 418 3.68 15.52 -16.37
C LYS A 418 2.91 14.76 -15.30
N CYS A 419 2.94 15.28 -14.07
CA CYS A 419 2.06 14.84 -12.99
C CYS A 419 0.90 15.82 -12.86
N VAL A 420 -0.32 15.30 -12.89
CA VAL A 420 -1.55 16.09 -12.75
C VAL A 420 -2.28 15.65 -11.49
N LEU A 421 -2.83 16.62 -10.76
CA LEU A 421 -3.77 16.35 -9.67
C LEU A 421 -5.17 16.21 -10.27
N LEU A 422 -5.74 15.01 -10.22
CA LEU A 422 -7.07 14.74 -10.78
C LEU A 422 -8.18 15.13 -9.81
N TRP A 423 -8.00 14.75 -8.54
CA TRP A 423 -9.01 14.98 -7.53
C TRP A 423 -8.35 15.20 -6.18
N GLN A 424 -8.92 16.14 -5.41
CA GLN A 424 -8.57 16.39 -4.03
C GLN A 424 -9.88 16.60 -3.26
N GLY A 425 -10.08 15.82 -2.20
CA GLY A 425 -11.29 15.92 -1.39
C GLY A 425 -11.15 15.26 -0.03
N THR A 426 -12.28 15.14 0.66
CA THR A 426 -12.41 14.51 1.97
C THR A 426 -13.26 13.25 1.85
N VAL A 427 -12.80 12.18 2.49
CA VAL A 427 -13.47 10.88 2.59
C VAL A 427 -13.70 10.58 4.07
N LYS A 428 -14.74 9.81 4.38
CA LYS A 428 -15.09 9.46 5.77
C LYS A 428 -13.97 8.68 6.46
N GLU A 429 -13.46 7.64 5.80
CA GLU A 429 -12.49 6.70 6.36
C GLU A 429 -11.35 6.40 5.37
N ARG A 430 -10.25 5.80 5.87
CA ARG A 430 -9.12 5.39 5.03
C ARG A 430 -9.48 4.08 4.32
N SER A 431 -9.39 4.06 2.99
CA SER A 431 -9.70 2.86 2.20
C SER A 431 -8.47 1.96 2.05
N PHE A 432 -7.28 2.54 2.17
CA PHE A 432 -6.01 1.84 1.99
C PHE A 432 -5.20 1.74 3.28
N GLY A 433 -4.34 0.71 3.34
CA GLY A 433 -3.29 0.60 4.36
C GLY A 433 -2.03 1.38 3.97
N GLU A 434 -0.87 0.86 4.36
CA GLU A 434 0.42 1.41 3.92
C GLU A 434 0.52 1.45 2.38
N ILE A 435 1.24 2.45 1.86
CA ILE A 435 1.39 2.63 0.42
C ILE A 435 2.07 1.42 -0.23
N LYS A 436 1.38 0.84 -1.22
CA LYS A 436 1.89 -0.31 -1.99
C LYS A 436 1.87 0.00 -3.49
N PHE A 437 2.91 -0.44 -4.18
CA PHE A 437 2.97 -0.45 -5.63
C PHE A 437 2.33 -1.73 -6.14
N LYS A 438 1.30 -1.59 -6.97
CA LYS A 438 0.67 -2.71 -7.65
C LYS A 438 0.84 -2.52 -9.15
N SER A 439 1.56 -3.44 -9.79
CA SER A 439 1.63 -3.49 -11.24
C SER A 439 0.42 -4.26 -11.77
N CYS A 440 -0.36 -3.61 -12.63
CA CYS A 440 -1.54 -4.15 -13.28
C CYS A 440 -1.32 -4.06 -14.80
N PRO A 441 -1.15 -5.20 -15.50
CA PRO A 441 -0.92 -5.19 -16.94
C PRO A 441 -2.12 -4.72 -17.77
N THR A 442 -3.34 -4.88 -17.24
CA THR A 442 -4.57 -4.43 -17.90
C THR A 442 -5.36 -3.50 -17.00
N GLU A 443 -6.15 -2.63 -17.64
CA GLU A 443 -7.00 -1.65 -16.98
C GLU A 443 -8.09 -2.34 -16.13
N ASN A 444 -8.61 -3.47 -16.59
CA ASN A 444 -9.58 -4.27 -15.82
C ASN A 444 -8.99 -4.78 -14.49
N PHE A 445 -7.73 -5.22 -14.48
CA PHE A 445 -7.07 -5.62 -13.22
C PHE A 445 -6.82 -4.43 -12.30
N ALA A 446 -6.50 -3.26 -12.86
CA ALA A 446 -6.36 -2.03 -12.08
C ALA A 446 -7.70 -1.63 -11.45
N ARG A 447 -8.79 -1.62 -12.22
CA ARG A 447 -10.14 -1.30 -11.73
C ARG A 447 -10.61 -2.28 -10.65
N GLU A 448 -10.40 -3.57 -10.86
CA GLU A 448 -10.75 -4.60 -9.88
C GLU A 448 -9.98 -4.43 -8.56
N HIS A 449 -8.72 -4.00 -8.63
CA HIS A 449 -7.95 -3.66 -7.43
C HIS A 449 -8.58 -2.49 -6.66
N PHE A 450 -8.99 -1.41 -7.33
CA PHE A 450 -9.68 -0.29 -6.69
C PHE A 450 -11.08 -0.67 -6.17
N ARG A 451 -11.79 -1.54 -6.88
CA ARG A 451 -13.09 -2.08 -6.44
C ARG A 451 -13.00 -2.85 -5.13
N ARG A 452 -11.96 -3.64 -4.90
CA ARG A 452 -11.73 -4.33 -3.61
C ARG A 452 -11.62 -3.36 -2.42
N HIS A 453 -11.21 -2.13 -2.68
CA HIS A 453 -11.11 -1.05 -1.70
C HIS A 453 -12.33 -0.11 -1.71
N GLY A 454 -13.36 -0.38 -2.52
CA GLY A 454 -14.57 0.46 -2.62
C GLY A 454 -14.36 1.80 -3.33
N VAL A 455 -13.25 1.98 -4.04
CA VAL A 455 -12.83 3.27 -4.62
C VAL A 455 -12.58 3.18 -6.14
N GLU A 456 -13.41 2.41 -6.84
CA GLU A 456 -13.35 2.23 -8.31
C GLU A 456 -13.43 3.55 -9.09
N HIS A 457 -14.15 4.53 -8.56
CA HIS A 457 -14.30 5.86 -9.15
C HIS A 457 -12.98 6.63 -9.29
N TYR A 458 -11.96 6.38 -8.45
CA TYR A 458 -10.64 7.02 -8.62
C TYR A 458 -9.91 6.52 -9.86
N TRP A 459 -10.08 5.24 -10.19
CA TRP A 459 -9.54 4.68 -11.42
C TRP A 459 -10.29 5.22 -12.63
N ASP A 460 -11.63 5.19 -12.59
CA ASP A 460 -12.47 5.62 -13.70
C ASP A 460 -12.23 7.10 -14.05
N ILE A 461 -12.05 7.98 -13.07
CA ILE A 461 -11.69 9.40 -13.30
C ILE A 461 -10.34 9.52 -14.02
N GLY A 462 -9.30 8.84 -13.52
CA GLY A 462 -7.97 8.97 -14.12
C GLY A 462 -7.83 8.31 -15.48
N HIS A 463 -8.57 7.23 -15.71
CA HIS A 463 -8.66 6.59 -17.01
C HIS A 463 -9.40 7.50 -18.01
N ASN A 464 -10.58 8.02 -17.66
CA ASN A 464 -11.33 8.93 -18.54
C ASN A 464 -10.53 10.20 -18.87
N ASP A 465 -9.87 10.81 -17.89
CA ASP A 465 -9.01 11.98 -18.10
C ASP A 465 -7.83 11.67 -19.03
N SER A 466 -7.30 10.44 -18.99
CA SER A 466 -6.22 10.02 -19.91
C SER A 466 -6.67 9.79 -21.34
N VAL A 467 -7.89 9.27 -21.52
CA VAL A 467 -8.48 9.07 -22.84
C VAL A 467 -8.81 10.43 -23.47
N LEU A 468 -9.33 11.38 -22.68
CA LEU A 468 -9.61 12.74 -23.12
C LEU A 468 -8.33 13.52 -23.50
N ASP A 469 -7.28 13.45 -22.67
CA ASP A 469 -5.99 14.07 -23.00
C ASP A 469 -5.40 13.48 -24.30
N ALA A 470 -5.59 12.17 -24.54
CA ALA A 470 -5.09 11.49 -25.72
C ALA A 470 -5.92 11.76 -26.99
N SER A 471 -7.12 12.33 -26.88
CA SER A 471 -7.93 12.74 -28.04
C SER A 471 -7.71 14.20 -28.42
N THR A 472 -7.19 15.03 -27.51
CA THR A 472 -6.85 16.43 -27.77
C THR A 472 -5.45 16.65 -28.33
N ASP A 473 -4.54 15.69 -28.12
CA ASP A 473 -3.21 15.59 -28.76
C ASP A 473 -3.32 14.91 -30.13
#